data_AF-A0A522LHY3-F1
#
_entry.id   AF-A0A522LHY3-F1
#
_cell.length_a   1.000
_cell.length_b   1.000
_cell.length_c   1.000
_cell.angle_alpha   90.00
_cell.angle_beta   90.00
_cell.angle_gamma   90.00
#
_symmetry.space_group_name_H-M   'P 1'
#
loop_
_entity.id
_entity.type
_entity.pdbx_description
1 polymer ?
#
loop_
_entity_poly.entity_id
_entity_poly.type
_entity_poly.pdbx_seq_one_letter_code
_entity_poly.pdbx_strand_id
1 'polypeptide(L)'
;MHEFKYKNNQLYCGNVRVESLAQRFGTPLYVYSHATLTDHFIKLRDAFSAIEPLICYSVKANSNLAILKALVKQGAGLDIVSGGELFRALKVGCPAKKIVYASVGKTDK
;
A
#
# COMPACT_ATOMS: atom_id res chain seq x y z
N MET A 1 -2.93 3.67 -15.34
CA MET A 1 -1.70 3.34 -16.10
C MET A 1 -0.55 4.04 -15.40
N HIS A 2 0.40 3.24 -14.94
CA HIS A 2 1.22 3.48 -13.75
C HIS A 2 2.31 4.54 -13.97
N GLU A 3 2.89 5.05 -12.88
CA GLU A 3 4.02 5.99 -12.89
C GLU A 3 5.34 5.41 -13.44
N PHE A 4 5.29 4.21 -14.03
CA PHE A 4 6.40 3.62 -14.76
C PHE A 4 6.31 4.01 -16.23
N LYS A 5 7.21 4.89 -16.67
CA LYS A 5 7.18 5.45 -18.03
C LYS A 5 8.59 5.52 -18.60
N TYR A 6 8.70 5.32 -19.91
CA TYR A 6 9.95 5.55 -20.64
C TYR A 6 10.10 7.04 -20.97
N LYS A 7 11.32 7.56 -20.77
CA LYS A 7 11.76 8.88 -21.23
C LYS A 7 13.11 8.67 -21.91
N ASN A 8 13.24 9.05 -23.19
CA ASN A 8 14.47 8.86 -23.97
C ASN A 8 15.04 7.43 -23.85
N ASN A 9 14.19 6.42 -24.04
CA ASN A 9 14.54 4.99 -23.95
C ASN A 9 15.04 4.50 -22.57
N GLN A 10 14.86 5.29 -21.50
CA GLN A 10 15.18 4.90 -20.12
C GLN A 10 13.89 4.77 -19.30
N LEU A 11 13.79 3.73 -18.47
CA LEU A 11 12.64 3.50 -17.61
C LEU A 11 12.72 4.35 -16.34
N TYR A 12 11.64 5.06 -16.03
CA TYR A 12 11.48 5.87 -14.82
C TYR A 12 10.31 5.38 -13.97
N CYS A 13 10.45 5.47 -12.65
CA CYS A 13 9.35 5.43 -11.69
C CYS A 13 9.11 6.87 -11.19
N GLY A 14 8.07 7.54 -11.69
CA GLY A 14 7.87 8.97 -11.53
C GLY A 14 9.01 9.76 -12.18
N ASN A 15 9.82 10.44 -11.36
CA ASN A 15 11.00 11.20 -11.80
C ASN A 15 12.33 10.52 -11.48
N VAL A 16 12.31 9.27 -11.03
CA VAL A 16 13.52 8.53 -10.66
C VAL A 16 13.83 7.47 -11.71
N ARG A 17 15.05 7.49 -12.28
CA ARG A 17 15.50 6.50 -13.26
C ARG A 17 15.68 5.14 -12.59
N VAL A 18 15.01 4.11 -13.07
CA VAL A 18 15.02 2.77 -12.45
C VAL A 18 16.43 2.17 -12.43
N GLU A 19 17.21 2.37 -13.49
CA GLU A 19 18.61 1.92 -13.57
C GLU A 19 19.48 2.51 -12.44
N SER A 20 19.27 3.77 -12.05
CA SER A 20 20.02 4.38 -10.94
C SER A 20 19.68 3.74 -9.60
N LEU A 21 18.46 3.22 -9.43
CA LEU A 21 18.07 2.46 -8.25
C LEU A 21 18.72 1.08 -8.26
N ALA A 22 18.76 0.40 -9.41
CA ALA A 22 19.43 -0.89 -9.55
C ALA A 22 20.94 -0.79 -9.26
N GLN A 23 21.61 0.27 -9.73
CA GLN A 23 23.02 0.52 -9.43
C GLN A 23 23.25 0.78 -7.94
N ARG A 24 22.34 1.52 -7.29
CA ARG A 24 22.47 1.86 -5.86
C ARG A 24 22.12 0.73 -4.90
N PHE A 25 21.10 -0.07 -5.21
CA PHE A 25 20.53 -1.06 -4.30
C PHE A 25 20.75 -2.52 -4.74
N GLY A 26 21.36 -2.75 -5.90
CA GLY A 26 21.56 -4.07 -6.48
C GLY A 26 20.29 -4.66 -7.11
N THR A 27 20.41 -5.87 -7.66
CA THR A 27 19.30 -6.63 -8.28
C THR A 27 19.28 -8.07 -7.78
N PRO A 28 18.10 -8.71 -7.63
CA PRO A 28 16.77 -8.22 -7.98
C PRO A 28 16.23 -7.15 -7.00
N LEU A 29 15.45 -6.19 -7.52
CA LEU A 29 14.90 -5.06 -6.75
C LEU A 29 13.42 -4.83 -7.05
N TYR A 30 12.60 -4.77 -6.00
CA TYR A 30 11.22 -4.28 -6.10
C TYR A 30 11.19 -2.76 -5.96
N VAL A 31 10.55 -2.09 -6.92
CA VAL A 31 10.33 -0.64 -6.90
C VAL A 31 8.83 -0.39 -6.91
N TYR A 32 8.33 0.40 -5.96
CA TYR A 32 6.92 0.77 -5.87
C TYR A 32 6.76 2.28 -6.07
N SER A 33 5.73 2.69 -6.83
CA SER A 33 5.37 4.10 -6.95
C SER A 33 4.36 4.48 -5.88
N HIS A 34 4.75 5.39 -4.99
CA HIS A 34 3.84 5.99 -4.01
C HIS A 34 2.65 6.66 -4.69
N ALA A 35 2.89 7.47 -5.73
CA ALA A 35 1.85 8.19 -6.44
C ALA A 35 0.83 7.24 -7.10
N THR A 36 1.28 6.13 -7.70
CA THR A 36 0.37 5.12 -8.25
C THR A 36 -0.51 4.49 -7.17
N LEU A 37 0.08 4.13 -6.03
CA LEU A 37 -0.67 3.52 -4.91
C LEU A 37 -1.73 4.48 -4.35
N THR A 38 -1.37 5.74 -4.10
CA THR A 38 -2.31 6.72 -3.55
C THR A 38 -3.38 7.12 -4.56
N ASP A 39 -3.04 7.27 -5.84
CA ASP A 39 -4.00 7.59 -6.91
C ASP A 39 -5.07 6.51 -7.05
N HIS A 40 -4.67 5.23 -7.03
CA HIS A 40 -5.62 4.12 -7.09
C HIS A 40 -6.57 4.10 -5.90
N PHE A 41 -6.06 4.35 -4.69
CA PHE A 41 -6.90 4.42 -3.50
C PHE A 41 -7.89 5.59 -3.57
N ILE A 42 -7.42 6.78 -3.98
CA ILE A 42 -8.24 7.97 -4.14
C ILE A 42 -9.35 7.73 -5.15
N LYS A 43 -9.03 7.17 -6.33
CA LYS A 43 -10.04 6.82 -7.35
C LYS A 43 -11.11 5.88 -6.82
N LEU A 44 -10.71 4.87 -6.04
CA LEU A 44 -11.67 3.95 -5.42
C LEU A 44 -12.55 4.68 -4.40
N ARG A 45 -11.96 5.48 -3.52
CA ARG A 45 -12.69 6.29 -2.54
C ARG A 45 -13.69 7.23 -3.20
N ASP A 46 -13.25 7.95 -4.23
CA ASP A 46 -14.06 8.96 -4.90
C ASP A 46 -15.24 8.30 -5.66
N ALA A 47 -15.01 7.13 -6.28
CA ALA A 47 -16.05 6.36 -6.96
C ALA A 47 -17.20 5.91 -6.03
N PHE A 48 -16.90 5.70 -4.73
CA PHE A 48 -17.89 5.30 -3.73
C PHE A 48 -18.22 6.43 -2.73
N SER A 49 -17.86 7.68 -3.03
CA SER A 49 -18.00 8.81 -2.11
C SER A 49 -19.43 9.03 -1.60
N ALA A 50 -20.45 8.72 -2.41
CA ALA A 50 -21.86 8.90 -2.05
C ALA A 50 -22.33 8.07 -0.83
N ILE A 51 -21.65 6.98 -0.49
CA ILE A 51 -22.00 6.11 0.64
C ILE A 51 -20.95 6.13 1.76
N GLU A 52 -19.92 6.98 1.61
CA GLU A 52 -18.84 7.19 2.59
C GLU A 52 -18.27 5.89 3.23
N PRO A 53 -17.88 4.88 2.44
CA PRO A 53 -17.51 3.59 2.99
C PRO A 53 -16.13 3.65 3.66
N LEU A 54 -15.91 2.80 4.66
CA LEU A 54 -14.56 2.48 5.11
C LEU A 54 -13.92 1.50 4.12
N ILE A 55 -13.00 1.99 3.29
CA ILE A 55 -12.22 1.14 2.40
C ILE A 55 -11.05 0.54 3.18
N CYS A 56 -11.08 -0.78 3.36
CA CYS A 56 -10.03 -1.54 4.00
C CYS A 56 -9.09 -2.18 2.97
N TYR A 57 -7.82 -1.78 2.98
CA TYR A 57 -6.80 -2.42 2.14
C TYR A 57 -6.42 -3.79 2.71
N SER A 58 -6.44 -4.83 1.88
CA SER A 58 -6.06 -6.19 2.30
C SER A 58 -4.54 -6.30 2.43
N VAL A 59 -4.05 -6.38 3.68
CA VAL A 59 -2.63 -6.27 4.02
C VAL A 59 -1.79 -7.38 3.37
N LYS A 60 -2.37 -8.57 3.20
CA LYS A 60 -1.74 -9.72 2.54
C LYS A 60 -1.27 -9.46 1.10
N ALA A 61 -1.86 -8.48 0.41
CA ALA A 61 -1.46 -8.14 -0.95
C ALA A 61 -0.04 -7.52 -0.99
N ASN A 62 0.27 -6.65 -0.02
CA ASN A 62 1.62 -6.14 0.20
C ASN A 62 1.70 -5.48 1.59
N SER A 63 2.37 -6.14 2.53
CA SER A 63 2.46 -5.71 3.92
C SER A 63 3.68 -4.82 4.21
N ASN A 64 4.29 -4.21 3.18
CA ASN A 64 5.39 -3.28 3.36
C ASN A 64 4.92 -2.05 4.15
N LEU A 65 5.66 -1.68 5.20
CA LEU A 65 5.25 -0.60 6.11
C LEU A 65 5.09 0.76 5.42
N ALA A 66 5.89 1.06 4.39
CA ALA A 66 5.79 2.31 3.66
C ALA A 66 4.49 2.39 2.84
N ILE A 67 4.07 1.26 2.24
CA ILE A 67 2.81 1.15 1.49
C ILE A 67 1.62 1.30 2.43
N LEU A 68 1.60 0.53 3.53
CA LEU A 68 0.53 0.61 4.51
C LEU A 68 0.41 2.03 5.08
N LYS A 69 1.54 2.66 5.44
CA LYS A 69 1.57 4.04 5.93
C LYS A 69 1.05 5.05 4.89
N ALA A 70 1.37 4.88 3.61
CA ALA A 70 0.88 5.73 2.54
C ALA A 70 -0.65 5.67 2.42
N LEU A 71 -1.22 4.46 2.45
CA LEU A 71 -2.68 4.26 2.35
C LEU A 71 -3.43 4.73 3.62
N VAL A 72 -2.91 4.42 4.81
CA VAL A 72 -3.49 4.88 6.08
C VAL A 72 -3.51 6.41 6.15
N LYS A 73 -2.47 7.10 5.66
CA LYS A 73 -2.46 8.57 5.55
C LYS A 73 -3.55 9.13 4.63
N GLN A 74 -3.99 8.36 3.63
CA GLN A 74 -5.12 8.73 2.76
C GLN A 74 -6.48 8.40 3.37
N GLY A 75 -6.51 7.79 4.57
CA GLY A 75 -7.73 7.49 5.32
C GLY A 75 -8.17 6.01 5.26
N ALA A 76 -7.40 5.15 4.59
CA ALA A 76 -7.69 3.72 4.48
C ALA A 76 -7.80 3.02 5.85
N GLY A 77 -8.73 2.09 5.96
CA GLY A 77 -8.67 1.01 6.94
C GLY A 77 -7.76 -0.11 6.46
N LEU A 78 -7.56 -1.12 7.30
CA LEU A 78 -6.75 -2.29 6.97
C LEU A 78 -7.54 -3.58 7.27
N ASP A 79 -7.63 -4.44 6.26
CA ASP A 79 -8.12 -5.80 6.38
C ASP A 79 -6.93 -6.73 6.62
N ILE A 80 -6.93 -7.40 7.77
CA ILE A 80 -5.84 -8.25 8.25
C ILE A 80 -6.32 -9.68 8.49
N VAL A 81 -5.40 -10.63 8.38
CA VAL A 81 -5.67 -12.06 8.54
C VAL A 81 -4.80 -12.72 9.62
N SER A 82 -3.88 -11.99 10.27
CA SER A 82 -2.99 -12.53 11.30
C SER A 82 -2.58 -11.50 12.36
N GLY A 83 -2.10 -11.97 13.51
CA GLY A 83 -1.50 -11.11 14.55
C GLY A 83 -0.26 -10.36 14.06
N GLY A 84 0.51 -10.93 13.13
CA GLY A 84 1.65 -10.23 12.51
C GLY A 84 1.23 -9.04 11.64
N GLU A 85 0.10 -9.15 10.95
CA GLU A 85 -0.49 -8.03 10.21
C GLU A 85 -1.12 -7.00 11.13
N LEU A 86 -1.76 -7.44 12.23
CA LEU A 86 -2.22 -6.54 13.28
C LEU A 86 -1.07 -5.69 13.82
N PHE A 87 0.07 -6.32 14.14
CA PHE A 87 1.27 -5.61 14.58
C PHE A 87 1.73 -4.56 13.56
N ARG A 88 1.76 -4.91 12.26
CA ARG A 88 2.12 -3.96 11.19
C ARG A 88 1.13 -2.81 11.08
N ALA A 89 -0.17 -3.09 11.16
CA ALA A 89 -1.24 -2.11 11.09
C ALA A 89 -1.13 -1.07 12.21
N LEU A 90 -0.91 -1.53 13.45
CA LEU A 90 -0.68 -0.66 14.60
C LEU A 90 0.63 0.13 14.45
N LYS A 91 1.71 -0.52 13.98
CA LYS A 91 3.03 0.13 13.78
C LYS A 91 3.00 1.28 12.78
N VAL A 92 2.13 1.23 11.77
CA VAL A 92 1.96 2.35 10.81
C VAL A 92 0.96 3.41 11.28
N GLY A 93 0.38 3.24 12.47
CA GLY A 93 -0.56 4.18 13.07
C GLY A 93 -1.99 4.07 12.54
N CYS A 94 -2.40 2.91 12.03
CA CYS A 94 -3.80 2.70 11.65
C CYS A 94 -4.68 2.72 12.92
N PRO A 95 -5.73 3.56 12.99
CA PRO A 95 -6.65 3.53 14.13
C PRO A 95 -7.29 2.15 14.27
N ALA A 96 -7.28 1.57 15.47
CA ALA A 96 -7.82 0.23 15.71
C ALA A 96 -9.27 0.07 15.23
N LYS A 97 -10.10 1.12 15.36
CA LYS A 97 -11.49 1.17 14.87
C LYS A 97 -11.63 1.05 13.34
N LYS A 98 -10.54 1.15 12.59
CA LYS A 98 -10.48 1.00 11.13
C LYS A 98 -9.78 -0.31 10.70
N ILE A 99 -9.49 -1.21 11.62
CA ILE A 99 -8.87 -2.51 11.35
C ILE A 99 -9.95 -3.59 11.40
N VAL A 100 -10.03 -4.40 10.34
CA VAL A 100 -10.93 -5.56 10.26
C VAL A 100 -10.08 -6.82 10.30
N TYR A 101 -10.38 -7.76 11.21
CA TYR A 101 -9.64 -9.02 11.33
C TYR A 101 -10.45 -10.18 10.72
N ALA A 102 -10.22 -10.44 9.43
CA ALA A 102 -10.87 -11.50 8.67
C ALA A 102 -9.99 -12.76 8.61
N SER A 103 -10.26 -13.76 9.46
CA SER A 103 -9.58 -15.06 9.42
C SER A 103 -10.46 -16.16 10.01
N VAL A 104 -10.44 -17.36 9.42
CA VAL A 104 -11.16 -18.55 9.93
C VAL A 104 -10.38 -19.31 10.99
N GLY A 105 -9.07 -19.05 11.12
CA GLY A 105 -8.16 -19.77 12.03
C GLY A 105 -7.51 -18.85 13.05
N LYS A 106 -8.27 -17.91 13.63
CA LYS A 106 -7.76 -17.04 14.70
C LYS A 106 -7.47 -17.89 15.94
N THR A 107 -6.34 -17.65 16.59
CA THR A 107 -5.97 -18.29 17.86
C THR A 107 -6.21 -17.35 19.02
N ASP A 108 -6.47 -17.90 20.21
CA ASP A 108 -6.59 -17.13 21.46
C ASP A 108 -5.24 -16.64 22.01
N LYS A 109 -4.15 -17.14 21.42
CA LYS A 109 -2.76 -16.74 21.69
C LYS A 109 -2.34 -15.60 20.78
#